data_AF-A0A0X3XY00-F1
#
_entry.id   AF-A0A0X3XY00-F1
#
_cell.length_a   1.000
_cell.length_b   1.000
_cell.length_c   1.000
_cell.angle_alpha   90.00
_cell.angle_beta   90.00
_cell.angle_gamma   90.00
#
_symmetry.space_group_name_H-M   'P 1'
#
loop_
_entity.id
_entity.type
_entity.pdbx_description
1 polymer ?
#
loop_
_entity_poly.entity_id
_entity_poly.type
_entity_poly.pdbx_seq_one_letter_code
_entity_poly.pdbx_strand_id
1 'polypeptide(L)' 'MEELLADRQRVLGPEHPDTLSTRFNLARWRGEAGDAAGAVTALEELLADEERVLGPQHPDTLTTRGHIADWRRKAGSV' A
#
# COMPACT_ATOMS: atom_id res chain seq x y z
N MET A 1 -12.25 -1.90 -7.20
CA MET A 1 -10.82 -1.54 -7.01
C MET A 1 -9.92 -2.74 -7.25
N GLU A 2 -10.31 -3.94 -6.80
CA GLU A 2 -9.59 -5.18 -7.13
C GLU A 2 -9.60 -5.50 -8.63
N GLU A 3 -10.73 -5.29 -9.32
CA GLU A 3 -10.81 -5.40 -10.78
C GLU A 3 -9.87 -4.41 -11.49
N LEU A 4 -9.85 -3.16 -11.02
CA LEU A 4 -8.93 -2.13 -11.52
C LEU A 4 -7.46 -2.50 -11.28
N LEU A 5 -7.14 -3.13 -10.14
CA LEU A 5 -5.81 -3.63 -9.85
C LEU A 5 -5.43 -4.73 -10.86
N ALA A 6 -6.32 -5.69 -11.10
CA ALA A 6 -6.08 -6.77 -12.06
C ALA A 6 -5.85 -6.24 -13.48
N ASP A 7 -6.65 -5.26 -13.91
CA ASP A 7 -6.48 -4.61 -15.21
C ASP A 7 -5.17 -3.82 -15.30
N ARG A 8 -4.82 -3.05 -14.25
CA ARG A 8 -3.56 -2.30 -14.20
C ARG A 8 -2.35 -3.23 -14.18
N GLN A 9 -2.41 -4.33 -13.43
CA GLN A 9 -1.35 -5.36 -13.44
C GLN A 9 -1.17 -5.99 -14.82
N ARG A 10 -2.26 -6.27 -15.53
CA ARG A 10 -2.23 -6.87 -16.88
C ARG A 10 -1.72 -5.89 -17.94
N VAL A 11 -2.14 -4.62 -17.88
CA VAL A 11 -1.87 -3.63 -18.94
C VAL A 11 -0.56 -2.88 -18.69
N LEU A 12 -0.30 -2.48 -17.45
CA LEU A 12 0.84 -1.63 -17.08
C LEU A 12 1.95 -2.40 -16.38
N GLY A 13 1.62 -3.54 -15.78
CA GLY A 13 2.53 -4.33 -14.95
C GLY A 13 2.36 -4.06 -13.45
N PRO A 14 2.86 -4.98 -12.60
CA PRO A 14 2.71 -4.90 -11.14
C PRO A 14 3.46 -3.73 -10.49
N GLU A 15 4.47 -3.20 -11.17
CA GLU A 15 5.39 -2.19 -10.67
C GLU A 15 5.09 -0.78 -11.17
N HIS A 16 4.14 -0.65 -12.10
CA HIS A 16 3.80 0.65 -12.64
C HIS A 16 3.25 1.57 -11.53
N PRO A 17 3.62 2.86 -11.48
CA PRO A 17 3.19 3.77 -10.43
C PRO A 17 1.68 3.74 -10.15
N ASP A 18 0.83 3.75 -11.20
CA ASP A 18 -0.62 3.64 -11.04
C ASP A 18 -1.08 2.32 -10.38
N THR A 19 -0.37 1.23 -10.65
CA THR A 19 -0.63 -0.07 -10.00
C THR A 19 -0.27 0.00 -8.52
N LEU A 20 0.88 0.59 -8.18
CA LEU A 20 1.33 0.81 -6.81
C LEU A 20 0.35 1.71 -6.04
N SER A 21 -0.10 2.82 -6.64
CA SER A 21 -1.13 3.69 -6.04
C SER A 21 -2.46 2.96 -5.83
N THR A 22 -2.81 2.00 -6.68
CA THR A 22 -4.04 1.18 -6.49
C THR A 22 -3.90 0.26 -5.29
N ARG A 23 -2.74 -0.41 -5.15
CA ARG A 23 -2.41 -1.27 -4.02
C ARG A 23 -2.44 -0.48 -2.71
N PHE A 24 -1.89 0.73 -2.69
CA PHE A 24 -1.94 1.62 -1.53
C PHE A 24 -3.37 1.87 -1.07
N ASN A 25 -4.25 2.27 -1.99
CA ASN A 25 -5.64 2.59 -1.66
C ASN A 25 -6.41 1.36 -1.15
N LEU A 26 -6.19 0.18 -1.74
CA LEU A 26 -6.77 -1.07 -1.26
C LEU A 26 -6.33 -1.38 0.19
N ALA A 27 -5.03 -1.26 0.48
CA ALA A 27 -4.51 -1.50 1.81
C ALA A 27 -5.04 -0.48 2.84
N ARG A 28 -5.13 0.80 2.45
CA ARG A 28 -5.73 1.85 3.28
C ARG A 28 -7.19 1.52 3.62
N TRP A 29 -8.01 1.19 2.62
CA TRP A 29 -9.43 0.89 2.85
C TRP A 29 -9.64 -0.36 3.70
N ARG A 30 -8.76 -1.36 3.57
CA ARG A 30 -8.76 -2.53 4.45
C ARG A 30 -8.63 -2.14 5.93
N GLY A 31 -7.73 -1.22 6.24
CA GLY A 31 -7.56 -0.69 7.60
C GLY A 31 -8.75 0.15 8.06
N GLU A 32 -9.31 0.97 7.17
CA GLU A 32 -10.51 1.78 7.46
C GLU A 32 -11.74 0.89 7.72
N ALA A 33 -11.82 -0.28 7.07
CA ALA A 33 -12.84 -1.30 7.31
C ALA A 33 -12.64 -2.09 8.61
N GLY A 34 -11.57 -1.82 9.36
CA GLY A 34 -11.30 -2.42 10.68
C GLY A 34 -10.18 -3.45 10.70
N ASP A 35 -9.67 -3.90 9.54
CA ASP A 35 -8.55 -4.83 9.48
C ASP A 35 -7.20 -4.08 9.44
N ALA A 36 -6.85 -3.47 10.57
CA ALA A 36 -5.60 -2.73 10.71
C ALA A 36 -4.36 -3.61 10.51
N ALA A 37 -4.39 -4.87 10.95
CA ALA A 37 -3.27 -5.79 10.78
C ALA A 37 -3.05 -6.15 9.30
N GLY A 38 -4.13 -6.50 8.58
CA GLY A 38 -4.06 -6.78 7.16
C GLY A 38 -3.66 -5.56 6.32
N ALA A 39 -4.04 -4.34 6.75
CA ALA A 39 -3.56 -3.11 6.13
C ALA A 39 -2.03 -2.94 6.27
N VAL A 40 -1.48 -3.20 7.46
CA VAL A 40 -0.03 -3.14 7.70
C VAL A 40 0.70 -4.12 6.80
N THR A 41 0.28 -5.39 6.75
CA THR A 41 0.93 -6.40 5.89
C THR A 41 0.93 -5.98 4.42
N ALA A 42 -0.21 -5.51 3.91
CA ALA A 42 -0.31 -5.09 2.51
C ALA A 42 0.53 -3.84 2.20
N LEU A 43 0.63 -2.89 3.13
CA LEU A 43 1.48 -1.71 2.98
C LEU A 43 2.98 -2.04 3.08
N GLU A 44 3.39 -3.03 3.87
CA GLU A 44 4.78 -3.48 3.96
C GLU A 44 5.25 -4.14 2.65
N GLU A 45 4.40 -4.98 2.04
CA GLU A 45 4.67 -5.55 0.72
C GLU A 45 4.75 -4.46 -0.36
N LEU A 46 3.83 -3.48 -0.32
CA LEU A 46 3.88 -2.34 -1.22
C LEU A 46 5.16 -1.50 -1.03
N LEU A 47 5.57 -1.26 0.22
CA LEU A 47 6.73 -0.45 0.54
C LEU A 47 8.01 -1.04 -0.08
N ALA A 48 8.18 -2.36 -0.04
CA ALA A 48 9.32 -3.02 -0.66
C ALA A 48 9.38 -2.79 -2.18
N ASP A 49 8.22 -2.79 -2.84
CA ASP A 49 8.13 -2.50 -4.28
C ASP A 49 8.37 -1.02 -4.58
N GLU A 50 7.78 -0.11 -3.81
CA GLU A 50 7.98 1.34 -3.96
C GLU A 50 9.44 1.74 -3.72
N GLU A 51 10.12 1.17 -2.73
CA GLU A 51 11.53 1.43 -2.46
C GLU A 51 12.43 1.01 -3.63
N ARG A 52 12.10 -0.09 -4.30
CA ARG A 52 12.85 -0.60 -5.46
C ARG A 52 12.57 0.19 -6.73
N VAL A 53 11.31 0.58 -6.97
CA VAL A 53 10.86 1.21 -8.23
C VAL A 53 11.01 2.73 -8.19
N LEU A 54 10.58 3.36 -7.09
CA LEU A 54 10.51 4.82 -6.95
C LEU A 54 11.66 5.37 -6.11
N GLY A 55 12.21 4.55 -5.20
CA GLY A 55 13.29 4.91 -4.30
C GLY A 55 12.81 5.32 -2.90
N PRO A 56 13.66 5.18 -1.87
CA PRO A 56 13.27 5.31 -0.45
C PRO A 56 12.86 6.72 0.00
N GLN A 57 13.09 7.74 -0.84
CA GLN A 57 12.77 9.15 -0.57
C GLN A 57 11.60 9.66 -1.44
N HIS A 58 11.02 8.81 -2.28
CA HIS A 58 9.89 9.21 -3.10
C HIS A 58 8.68 9.57 -2.22
N PRO A 59 7.89 10.61 -2.56
CA PRO A 59 6.73 11.02 -1.78
C PRO A 59 5.74 9.88 -1.46
N ASP A 60 5.49 8.99 -2.42
CA ASP A 60 4.59 7.85 -2.23
C ASP A 60 5.15 6.86 -1.20
N THR A 61 6.44 6.52 -1.30
CA THR A 61 7.14 5.67 -0.33
C THR A 61 7.09 6.23 1.09
N LEU A 62 7.29 7.54 1.23
CA LEU A 62 7.19 8.23 2.53
C LEU A 62 5.74 8.21 3.06
N THR A 63 4.76 8.37 2.19
CA THR A 63 3.34 8.29 2.52
C THR A 63 2.98 6.88 3.03
N THR A 64 3.40 5.84 2.33
CA THR A 64 3.22 4.44 2.72
C THR A 64 3.80 4.15 4.11
N ARG A 65 5.02 4.64 4.40
CA ARG A 65 5.64 4.52 5.74
C ARG A 65 4.82 5.19 6.84
N GLY A 66 4.27 6.38 6.58
CA GLY A 66 3.38 7.08 7.51
C GLY A 66 2.14 6.25 7.84
N HIS A 67 1.48 5.70 6.81
CA HIS A 67 0.30 4.85 7.00
C HIS A 67 0.62 3.56 7.76
N ILE A 68 1.77 2.92 7.54
CA ILE A 68 2.21 1.76 8.32
C ILE A 68 2.30 2.13 9.81
N ALA A 69 2.91 3.28 10.14
CA ALA A 69 3.05 3.71 11.53
C ALA A 69 1.68 3.96 12.19
N ASP A 70 0.75 4.58 11.46
CA ASP A 70 -0.59 4.86 11.96
C ASP A 70 -1.41 3.60 12.19
N TRP A 71 -1.38 2.65 11.24
CA TRP A 71 -2.09 1.39 11.40
C TRP A 71 -1.49 0.50 12.49
N ARG A 72 -0.16 0.46 12.63
CA ARG A 72 0.50 -0.24 13.75
C ARG A 72 0.08 0.33 15.10
N ARG A 73 -0.01 1.66 15.22
CA ARG A 73 -0.52 2.31 16.44
C ARG A 73 -1.96 1.86 16.72
N LYS A 74 -2.83 1.82 15.70
CA LYS A 74 -4.22 1.40 15.86
C LYS A 74 -4.36 -0.08 16.20
N ALA A 75 -3.54 -0.96 15.61
CA ALA A 75 -3.52 -2.39 15.88
C ALA A 75 -2.98 -2.73 17.28
N GLY A 76 -2.06 -1.92 17.81
CA GLY A 76 -1.51 -2.08 19.16
C GLY A 76 -2.38 -1.48 20.28
N SER A 77 -3.46 -0.75 19.94
CA SER A 77 -4.41 -0.17 20.92
C SER A 77 -5.56 -1.12 21.30
N VAL A 78 -5.37 -2.43 21.14
CA VAL A 78 -6.34 -3.49 21.51
C VAL A 78 -6.02 -4.06 22.88
#